data_AF-A0A519XGR8-F1
#
_entry.id   AF-A0A519XGR8-F1
#
_cell.length_a   1.000
_cell.length_b   1.000
_cell.length_c   1.000
_cell.angle_alpha   90.00
_cell.angle_beta   90.00
_cell.angle_gamma   90.00
#
_symmetry.space_group_name_H-M   'P 1'
#
loop_
_entity.id
_entity.type
_entity.pdbx_description
1 polymer ?
#
loop_
_entity_poly.entity_id
_entity_poly.type
_entity_poly.pdbx_seq_one_letter_code
_entity_poly.pdbx_strand_id
1 'polypeptide(L)'
;MGRTGFLTILCLIVILLDIYCYKAIISVFKNWKPRTKKIFTYTWWTINSLLIIGVFCAIYLNLFLTARAVILVAFFLISTGKLVMLPFLLIDDLRRFGIKFFRLLKRKQPAEAAKETVAGEPISRSSFLVKAGLIAGAVPLSSLSWGIISGAYDYQIRRVNLKLPNLPRAFDGITLAQITDIHSGSFYNKTAVKGGVDMLMAEKPDLVFFTGDLVNNLTSELKDYQDIFSKVSAPLGVYSVLGNHDYGDYHFGKETSPAKVKNLQDMVASHKIMGWDLLMNEHRRIKVGGEEIGVLGIENWGMG
;
A
#
# COMPACT_ATOMS: atom_id res chain seq x y z
N MET A 1 -7.66 2.19 -24.85
CA MET A 1 -8.42 3.19 -24.07
C MET A 1 -7.43 4.02 -23.29
N GLY A 2 -7.40 5.35 -23.43
CA GLY A 2 -6.39 6.19 -22.75
C GLY A 2 -6.57 6.21 -21.23
N ARG A 3 -5.51 6.59 -20.49
CA ARG A 3 -5.49 6.72 -19.01
C ARG A 3 -6.71 7.47 -18.46
N THR A 4 -7.06 8.58 -19.09
CA THR A 4 -8.24 9.40 -18.74
C THR A 4 -9.55 8.64 -18.92
N GLY A 5 -9.71 7.91 -20.03
CA GLY A 5 -10.94 7.19 -20.32
C GLY A 5 -11.19 6.08 -19.30
N PHE A 6 -10.16 5.29 -18.99
CA PHE A 6 -10.24 4.26 -17.96
C PHE A 6 -10.62 4.85 -16.59
N LEU A 7 -9.94 5.92 -16.18
CA LEU A 7 -10.19 6.58 -14.89
C LEU A 7 -11.62 7.12 -14.79
N THR A 8 -12.13 7.74 -15.85
CA THR A 8 -13.52 8.23 -15.88
C THR A 8 -14.53 7.09 -15.72
N ILE A 9 -14.35 5.96 -16.42
CA ILE A 9 -15.25 4.81 -16.25
C ILE A 9 -15.19 4.27 -14.82
N LEU A 10 -14.00 4.12 -14.26
CA LEU A 10 -13.83 3.66 -12.88
C LEU A 10 -14.57 4.57 -11.88
N CYS A 11 -14.38 5.89 -11.98
CA CYS A 11 -15.05 6.87 -11.14
C CYS A 11 -16.58 6.82 -11.31
N LEU A 12 -17.08 6.63 -12.53
CA LEU A 12 -18.53 6.46 -12.77
C LEU A 12 -19.08 5.21 -12.09
N ILE A 13 -18.37 4.09 -12.15
CA ILE A 13 -18.75 2.85 -11.44
C ILE A 13 -18.80 3.09 -9.93
N VAL A 14 -17.80 3.78 -9.37
CA VAL A 14 -17.77 4.12 -7.94
C VAL A 14 -18.92 5.05 -7.55
N ILE A 15 -19.25 6.05 -8.37
CA ILE A 15 -20.41 6.93 -8.13
C ILE A 15 -21.73 6.13 -8.13
N LEU A 16 -21.89 5.17 -9.06
CA LEU A 16 -23.07 4.30 -9.07
C LEU A 16 -23.15 3.44 -7.80
N LEU A 17 -22.01 2.89 -7.37
CA LEU A 17 -21.90 2.17 -6.10
C LEU A 17 -22.27 3.07 -4.91
N ASP A 18 -21.85 4.34 -4.92
CA ASP A 18 -22.17 5.32 -3.86
C ASP A 18 -23.66 5.60 -3.77
N ILE A 19 -24.31 5.82 -4.92
CA ILE A 19 -25.77 5.99 -4.99
C ILE A 19 -26.47 4.77 -4.42
N TYR A 20 -26.02 3.56 -4.80
CA TYR A 20 -26.63 2.31 -4.37
C TYR A 20 -26.48 2.10 -2.85
N CYS A 21 -25.27 2.25 -2.34
CA CYS A 21 -24.94 2.16 -0.92
C CYS A 21 -25.73 3.18 -0.09
N TYR A 22 -25.78 4.44 -0.52
CA TYR A 22 -26.53 5.51 0.13
C TYR A 22 -28.02 5.17 0.24
N LYS A 23 -28.64 4.75 -0.86
CA LYS A 23 -30.05 4.36 -0.89
C LYS A 23 -30.34 3.20 0.05
N ALA A 24 -29.48 2.18 0.08
CA ALA A 24 -29.61 1.05 0.98
C ALA A 24 -29.59 1.48 2.45
N ILE A 25 -28.61 2.29 2.84
CA ILE A 25 -28.45 2.80 4.22
C ILE A 25 -29.69 3.62 4.62
N ILE A 26 -30.08 4.62 3.84
CA ILE A 26 -31.24 5.46 4.13
C ILE A 26 -32.55 4.65 4.22
N SER A 27 -32.65 3.55 3.47
CA SER A 27 -33.84 2.68 3.51
C SER A 27 -34.04 1.96 4.84
N VAL A 28 -32.97 1.76 5.61
CA VAL A 28 -32.97 1.01 6.88
C VAL A 28 -32.99 1.94 8.09
N PHE A 29 -32.33 3.11 8.02
CA PHE A 29 -32.31 4.09 9.10
C PHE A 29 -33.49 5.09 9.04
N LYS A 30 -34.72 4.56 8.98
CA LYS A 30 -35.94 5.38 8.83
C LYS A 30 -36.25 6.26 10.05
N ASN A 31 -35.80 5.86 11.23
CA ASN A 31 -36.08 6.54 12.50
C ASN A 31 -35.09 7.68 12.81
N TRP A 32 -34.15 8.00 11.91
CA TRP A 32 -33.27 9.15 12.10
C TRP A 32 -34.05 10.45 12.12
N LYS A 33 -33.73 11.31 13.11
CA LYS A 33 -34.25 12.69 13.14
C LYS A 33 -33.93 13.39 11.81
N PRO A 34 -34.80 14.29 11.31
CA PRO A 34 -34.56 15.00 10.05
C PRO A 34 -33.18 15.66 9.96
N ARG A 35 -32.71 16.24 11.07
CA ARG A 35 -31.37 16.84 11.19
C ARG A 35 -30.25 15.80 10.99
N THR A 36 -30.33 14.64 11.64
CA THR A 36 -29.35 13.57 11.51
C THR A 36 -29.27 13.05 10.08
N LYS A 37 -30.44 12.81 9.46
CA LYS A 37 -30.51 12.39 8.06
C LYS A 37 -29.87 13.42 7.13
N LYS A 38 -30.18 14.71 7.31
CA LYS A 38 -29.62 15.81 6.53
C LYS A 38 -28.10 15.92 6.67
N ILE A 39 -27.58 15.83 7.90
CA ILE A 39 -26.14 15.82 8.17
C ILE A 39 -25.47 14.64 7.46
N PHE A 40 -25.98 13.42 7.65
CA PHE A 40 -25.44 12.22 7.01
C PHE A 40 -25.43 12.35 5.48
N THR A 41 -26.53 12.82 4.89
CA THR A 41 -26.62 13.02 3.43
C THR A 41 -25.54 13.99 2.93
N TYR A 42 -25.35 15.14 3.57
CA TYR A 42 -24.30 16.07 3.16
C TYR A 42 -22.91 15.48 3.36
N THR A 43 -22.62 14.90 4.52
CA THR A 43 -21.32 14.28 4.79
C THR A 43 -20.99 13.19 3.77
N TRP A 44 -21.94 12.32 3.46
CA TRP A 44 -21.78 11.26 2.45
C TRP A 44 -21.41 11.85 1.08
N TRP A 45 -22.19 12.80 0.57
CA TRP A 45 -21.96 13.33 -0.78
C TRP A 45 -20.73 14.24 -0.85
N THR A 46 -20.42 14.98 0.22
CA THR A 46 -19.20 15.78 0.31
C THR A 46 -17.95 14.90 0.29
N ILE A 47 -17.88 13.86 1.14
CA ILE A 47 -16.72 12.95 1.17
C ILE A 47 -16.52 12.29 -0.19
N ASN A 48 -17.57 11.71 -0.76
CA ASN A 48 -17.46 11.00 -2.04
C ASN A 48 -17.11 11.93 -3.21
N SER A 49 -17.70 13.13 -3.26
CA SER A 49 -17.33 14.12 -4.28
C SER A 49 -15.88 14.57 -4.14
N LEU A 50 -15.42 14.83 -2.91
CA LEU A 50 -14.02 15.21 -2.65
C LEU A 50 -13.05 14.09 -3.01
N LEU A 51 -13.40 12.83 -2.77
CA LEU A 51 -12.57 11.69 -3.18
C LEU A 51 -12.45 11.59 -4.70
N ILE A 52 -13.56 11.72 -5.44
CA ILE A 52 -13.53 11.67 -6.91
C ILE A 52 -12.68 12.81 -7.45
N ILE A 53 -12.93 14.06 -7.02
CA ILE A 53 -12.12 15.23 -7.40
C ILE A 53 -10.65 14.99 -7.02
N GLY A 54 -10.41 14.51 -5.81
CA GLY A 54 -9.10 14.19 -5.28
C GLY A 54 -8.34 13.21 -6.17
N VAL A 55 -8.96 12.13 -6.65
CA VAL A 55 -8.32 11.16 -7.54
C VAL A 55 -7.88 11.83 -8.85
N PHE A 56 -8.71 12.69 -9.46
CA PHE A 56 -8.30 13.45 -10.63
C PHE A 56 -7.14 14.41 -10.30
N CYS A 57 -7.21 15.13 -9.18
CA CYS A 57 -6.11 15.97 -8.72
C CYS A 57 -4.82 15.16 -8.51
N ALA A 58 -4.90 13.99 -7.89
CA ALA A 58 -3.77 13.11 -7.62
C ALA A 58 -3.07 12.62 -8.90
N ILE A 59 -3.83 12.38 -9.96
CA ILE A 59 -3.32 11.85 -11.23
C ILE A 59 -2.81 12.97 -12.17
N TYR A 60 -3.46 14.13 -12.21
CA TYR A 60 -3.16 15.18 -13.18
C TYR A 60 -2.37 16.36 -12.60
N LEU A 61 -2.40 16.58 -11.28
CA LEU A 61 -1.64 17.64 -10.64
C LEU A 61 -0.34 17.10 -10.03
N ASN A 62 0.65 17.99 -9.94
CA ASN A 62 1.92 17.68 -9.31
C ASN A 62 1.83 17.89 -7.79
N LEU A 63 1.13 16.99 -7.11
CA LEU A 63 1.00 16.98 -5.65
C LEU A 63 2.23 16.36 -5.00
N PHE A 64 2.53 16.77 -3.76
CA PHE A 64 3.48 16.07 -2.91
C PHE A 64 3.10 14.59 -2.76
N LEU A 65 4.11 13.70 -2.74
CA LEU A 65 3.93 12.24 -2.71
C LEU A 65 2.98 11.80 -1.58
N THR A 66 3.17 12.35 -0.38
CA THR A 66 2.35 12.06 0.80
C THR A 66 0.88 12.44 0.60
N ALA A 67 0.61 13.64 0.05
CA ALA A 67 -0.75 14.10 -0.23
C ALA A 67 -1.43 13.23 -1.30
N ARG A 68 -0.70 12.90 -2.37
CA ARG A 68 -1.18 11.98 -3.42
C ARG A 68 -1.52 10.61 -2.83
N ALA A 69 -0.62 10.04 -2.02
CA ALA A 69 -0.82 8.74 -1.39
C ALA A 69 -2.05 8.74 -0.47
N VAL A 70 -2.19 9.76 0.39
CA VAL A 70 -3.36 9.89 1.30
C VAL A 70 -4.67 9.91 0.51
N ILE A 71 -4.75 10.67 -0.57
CA ILE A 71 -5.96 10.76 -1.40
C ILE A 71 -6.28 9.39 -2.03
N LEU A 72 -5.30 8.75 -2.65
CA LEU A 72 -5.49 7.47 -3.35
C LEU A 72 -5.83 6.33 -2.37
N VAL A 73 -5.17 6.30 -1.20
CA VAL A 73 -5.46 5.36 -0.13
C VAL A 73 -6.87 5.59 0.42
N ALA A 74 -7.26 6.84 0.71
CA ALA A 74 -8.61 7.14 1.18
C ALA A 74 -9.68 6.71 0.18
N PHE A 75 -9.46 6.98 -1.11
CA PHE A 75 -10.36 6.53 -2.19
C PHE A 75 -10.44 5.00 -2.26
N PHE A 76 -9.30 4.31 -2.22
CA PHE A 76 -9.23 2.85 -2.25
C PHE A 76 -9.94 2.22 -1.06
N LEU A 77 -9.65 2.68 0.16
CA LEU A 77 -10.22 2.17 1.40
C LEU A 77 -11.74 2.35 1.45
N ILE A 78 -12.23 3.55 1.15
CA ILE A 78 -13.66 3.86 1.16
C ILE A 78 -14.41 3.10 0.05
N SER A 79 -13.82 2.96 -1.14
CA SER A 79 -14.41 2.17 -2.23
C SER A 79 -14.44 0.68 -1.90
N THR A 80 -13.37 0.15 -1.30
CA THR A 80 -13.27 -1.25 -0.88
C THR A 80 -14.32 -1.59 0.18
N GLY A 81 -14.52 -0.72 1.18
CA GLY A 81 -15.58 -0.92 2.17
C GLY A 81 -16.98 -1.05 1.54
N LYS A 82 -17.26 -0.25 0.50
CA LYS A 82 -18.53 -0.34 -0.26
C LYS A 82 -18.61 -1.59 -1.12
N LEU A 83 -17.50 -2.02 -1.74
CA LEU A 83 -17.43 -3.26 -2.49
C LEU A 83 -17.69 -4.48 -1.58
N VAL A 84 -17.20 -4.46 -0.34
CA VAL A 84 -17.50 -5.52 0.64
C VAL A 84 -18.96 -5.48 1.12
N MET A 85 -19.58 -4.30 1.15
CA MET A 85 -21.02 -4.19 1.43
C MET A 85 -21.89 -4.74 0.28
N LEU A 86 -21.40 -4.70 -0.96
CA LEU A 86 -22.17 -5.01 -2.18
C LEU A 86 -22.84 -6.40 -2.16
N PRO A 87 -22.17 -7.52 -1.81
CA PRO A 87 -22.83 -8.83 -1.74
C PRO A 87 -24.05 -8.86 -0.82
N PHE A 88 -24.00 -8.20 0.34
CA PHE A 88 -25.12 -8.16 1.29
C PHE A 88 -26.32 -7.42 0.71
N LEU A 89 -26.07 -6.32 0.00
CA LEU A 89 -27.12 -5.56 -0.67
C LEU A 89 -27.76 -6.34 -1.81
N LEU A 90 -26.93 -7.00 -2.63
CA LEU A 90 -27.40 -7.85 -3.72
C LEU A 90 -28.22 -9.03 -3.21
N ILE A 91 -27.82 -9.67 -2.10
CA ILE A 91 -28.60 -10.73 -1.45
C ILE A 91 -29.96 -10.19 -0.98
N ASP A 92 -30.01 -9.00 -0.37
CA ASP A 92 -31.29 -8.41 0.06
C ASP A 92 -32.18 -8.09 -1.15
N ASP A 93 -31.62 -7.58 -2.25
CA ASP A 93 -32.36 -7.26 -3.46
C ASP A 93 -32.87 -8.52 -4.18
N LEU A 94 -32.05 -9.56 -4.30
CA LEU A 94 -32.47 -10.86 -4.83
C LEU A 94 -33.60 -11.46 -4.00
N ARG A 95 -33.50 -11.37 -2.67
CA ARG A 95 -34.56 -11.82 -1.75
C ARG A 95 -35.84 -11.01 -1.94
N ARG A 96 -35.76 -9.68 -2.04
CA ARG A 96 -36.93 -8.80 -2.28
C ARG A 96 -37.57 -9.10 -3.64
N PHE A 97 -36.75 -9.30 -4.67
CA PHE A 97 -37.19 -9.67 -6.00
C PHE A 97 -37.90 -11.03 -5.99
N GLY A 98 -37.32 -12.05 -5.35
CA GLY A 98 -37.93 -13.37 -5.21
C GLY A 98 -39.30 -13.30 -4.53
N ILE A 99 -39.42 -12.57 -3.41
CA ILE A 99 -40.71 -12.38 -2.72
C ILE A 99 -41.73 -11.71 -3.65
N LYS A 100 -41.33 -10.68 -4.40
CA LYS A 100 -42.21 -9.99 -5.35
C LYS A 100 -42.64 -10.94 -6.48
N PHE A 101 -41.71 -11.72 -7.03
CA PHE A 101 -41.96 -12.68 -8.09
C PHE A 101 -42.93 -13.79 -7.65
N PHE A 102 -42.71 -14.42 -6.49
CA PHE A 102 -43.63 -15.43 -5.95
C PHE A 102 -45.02 -14.86 -5.61
N ARG A 103 -45.10 -13.60 -5.17
CA ARG A 103 -46.40 -12.91 -4.98
C ARG A 103 -47.12 -12.65 -6.30
N LEU A 104 -46.39 -12.34 -7.37
CA LEU A 104 -46.96 -12.16 -8.70
C LEU A 104 -47.44 -13.49 -9.31
N LEU A 105 -46.73 -14.58 -9.03
CA LEU A 105 -47.12 -15.94 -9.43
C LEU A 105 -48.34 -16.44 -8.64
N LYS A 106 -48.47 -16.09 -7.35
CA LYS A 106 -49.67 -16.36 -6.54
C LYS A 106 -50.78 -15.34 -6.82
N ARG A 107 -51.45 -15.47 -7.98
CA ARG A 107 -52.62 -14.65 -8.33
C ARG A 107 -53.87 -15.14 -7.59
N LYS A 108 -54.40 -14.30 -6.68
CA LYS A 108 -55.70 -14.36 -5.98
C LYS A 108 -56.02 -15.64 -5.17
N GLN A 109 -55.64 -15.62 -3.90
CA GLN A 109 -56.55 -16.05 -2.84
C GLN A 109 -56.68 -14.84 -1.91
N PRO A 110 -57.88 -14.43 -1.46
CA PRO A 110 -58.02 -13.41 -0.44
C PRO A 110 -57.49 -14.01 0.86
N ALA A 111 -56.19 -13.86 1.09
CA ALA A 111 -55.59 -14.18 2.36
C ALA A 111 -56.13 -13.14 3.33
N GLU A 112 -56.97 -13.57 4.27
CA GLU A 112 -57.15 -12.89 5.55
C GLU A 112 -55.77 -12.39 5.99
N ALA A 113 -55.73 -11.11 6.35
CA ALA A 113 -54.53 -10.45 6.80
C ALA A 113 -54.07 -11.09 8.11
N ALA A 114 -53.39 -12.22 8.02
CA ALA A 114 -52.46 -12.67 9.02
C ALA A 114 -51.33 -11.64 9.02
N LYS A 115 -51.54 -10.56 9.77
CA LYS A 115 -50.46 -9.88 10.48
C LYS A 115 -49.89 -10.90 11.47
N GLU A 116 -49.20 -11.91 10.96
CA GLU A 116 -48.10 -12.51 11.68
C GLU A 116 -46.94 -11.51 11.60
N THR A 117 -47.13 -10.38 12.28
CA THR A 117 -46.00 -9.84 13.04
C THR A 117 -45.68 -10.95 14.03
N VAL A 118 -44.76 -11.85 13.65
CA VAL A 118 -44.08 -12.70 14.63
C VAL A 118 -43.50 -11.72 15.64
N ALA A 119 -44.20 -11.60 16.76
CA ALA A 119 -43.83 -10.77 17.89
C ALA A 119 -42.55 -11.40 18.45
N GLY A 120 -41.40 -10.95 17.95
CA GLY A 120 -40.12 -11.56 18.29
C GLY A 120 -38.93 -11.20 17.40
N GLU A 121 -39.12 -10.70 16.17
CA GLU A 121 -37.98 -10.19 15.37
C GLU A 121 -37.81 -8.67 15.57
N PRO A 122 -36.90 -8.18 16.44
CA PRO A 122 -36.68 -6.74 16.66
C PRO A 122 -36.12 -6.01 15.43
N ILE A 123 -35.66 -6.74 14.40
CA ILE A 123 -34.98 -6.21 13.22
C ILE A 123 -35.48 -6.95 11.98
N SER A 124 -35.90 -6.23 10.93
CA SER A 124 -36.28 -6.84 9.65
C SER A 124 -35.07 -7.44 8.92
N ARG A 125 -35.27 -8.51 8.14
CA ARG A 125 -34.20 -9.16 7.34
C ARG A 125 -33.40 -8.17 6.48
N SER A 126 -34.06 -7.19 5.86
CA SER A 126 -33.36 -6.11 5.14
C SER A 126 -32.52 -5.21 6.04
N SER A 127 -33.05 -4.86 7.21
CA SER A 127 -32.33 -4.07 8.21
C SER A 127 -31.10 -4.84 8.71
N PHE A 128 -31.24 -6.15 8.91
CA PHE A 128 -30.13 -7.03 9.24
C PHE A 128 -29.06 -7.06 8.14
N LEU A 129 -29.44 -7.37 6.88
CA LEU A 129 -28.48 -7.49 5.78
C LEU A 129 -27.72 -6.19 5.49
N VAL A 130 -28.40 -5.04 5.48
CA VAL A 130 -27.75 -3.74 5.26
C VAL A 130 -26.81 -3.39 6.41
N LYS A 131 -27.21 -3.63 7.68
CA LYS A 131 -26.35 -3.39 8.85
C LYS A 131 -25.16 -4.35 8.89
N ALA A 132 -25.37 -5.62 8.55
CA ALA A 132 -24.29 -6.61 8.43
C ALA A 132 -23.29 -6.21 7.34
N GLY A 133 -23.79 -5.76 6.18
CA GLY A 133 -22.95 -5.23 5.11
C GLY A 133 -22.18 -3.96 5.51
N LEU A 134 -22.78 -3.07 6.29
CA LEU A 134 -22.10 -1.89 6.84
C LEU A 134 -20.98 -2.28 7.80
N ILE A 135 -21.23 -3.24 8.70
CA ILE A 135 -20.22 -3.77 9.64
C ILE A 135 -19.10 -4.46 8.85
N ALA A 136 -19.45 -5.30 7.88
CA ALA A 136 -18.48 -6.00 7.03
C ALA A 136 -17.63 -5.00 6.23
N GLY A 137 -18.23 -3.94 5.68
CA GLY A 137 -17.52 -2.88 4.98
C GLY A 137 -16.58 -2.06 5.87
N ALA A 138 -16.85 -1.98 7.18
CA ALA A 138 -15.97 -1.32 8.15
C ALA A 138 -14.71 -2.16 8.49
N VAL A 139 -14.73 -3.48 8.25
CA VAL A 139 -13.60 -4.37 8.56
C VAL A 139 -12.37 -4.04 7.68
N PRO A 140 -12.43 -4.04 6.33
CA PRO A 140 -11.29 -3.64 5.51
C PRO A 140 -10.84 -2.20 5.79
N LEU A 141 -11.79 -1.30 6.04
CA LEU A 141 -11.48 0.09 6.38
C LEU A 141 -10.56 0.17 7.60
N SER A 142 -10.87 -0.56 8.67
CA SER A 142 -10.08 -0.54 9.90
C SER A 142 -8.79 -1.36 9.79
N SER A 143 -8.85 -2.58 9.27
CA SER A 143 -7.68 -3.47 9.20
C SER A 143 -6.62 -3.01 8.20
N LEU A 144 -7.02 -2.51 7.03
CA LEU A 144 -6.08 -1.98 6.04
C LEU A 144 -5.51 -0.63 6.50
N SER A 145 -6.31 0.23 7.13
CA SER A 145 -5.79 1.47 7.73
C SER A 145 -4.73 1.16 8.79
N TRP A 146 -5.00 0.16 9.64
CA TRP A 146 -4.03 -0.31 10.62
C TRP A 146 -2.76 -0.81 9.94
N GLY A 147 -2.86 -1.71 8.95
CA GLY A 147 -1.71 -2.24 8.22
C GLY A 147 -0.88 -1.18 7.51
N ILE A 148 -1.50 -0.15 6.95
CA ILE A 148 -0.82 0.99 6.33
C ILE A 148 -0.03 1.80 7.37
N ILE A 149 -0.60 2.00 8.56
CA ILE A 149 0.05 2.78 9.63
C ILE A 149 1.15 1.97 10.31
N SER A 150 0.91 0.70 10.61
CA SER A 150 1.82 -0.13 11.40
C SER A 150 2.88 -0.85 10.56
N GLY A 151 2.59 -1.17 9.30
CA GLY A 151 3.42 -2.07 8.49
C GLY A 151 4.75 -1.47 8.03
N ALA A 152 4.83 -0.14 7.87
CA ALA A 152 6.02 0.52 7.34
C ALA A 152 7.29 0.34 8.20
N TYR A 153 7.13 -0.03 9.49
CA TYR A 153 8.24 -0.21 10.42
C TYR A 153 8.20 -1.57 11.15
N ASP A 154 7.39 -2.51 10.68
CA ASP A 154 7.37 -3.88 11.22
C ASP A 154 8.54 -4.69 10.63
N TYR A 155 9.76 -4.30 11.00
CA TYR A 155 10.98 -4.96 10.53
C TYR A 155 11.08 -6.37 11.10
N GLN A 156 11.46 -7.32 10.26
CA GLN A 156 11.55 -8.74 10.63
C GLN A 156 12.89 -9.32 10.17
N ILE A 157 13.59 -10.03 11.06
CA ILE A 157 14.81 -10.75 10.72
C ILE A 157 14.45 -12.13 10.21
N ARG A 158 14.82 -12.42 8.95
CA ARG A 158 14.70 -13.75 8.35
C ARG A 158 16.09 -14.35 8.17
N ARG A 159 16.34 -15.49 8.82
CA ARG A 159 17.59 -16.22 8.71
C ARG A 159 17.43 -17.38 7.74
N VAL A 160 18.27 -17.42 6.71
CA VAL A 160 18.25 -18.45 5.67
C VAL A 160 19.65 -19.03 5.53
N ASN A 161 19.77 -20.35 5.65
CA ASN A 161 21.04 -21.05 5.43
C ASN A 161 21.21 -21.32 3.93
N LEU A 162 22.17 -20.64 3.30
CA LEU A 162 22.50 -20.84 1.90
C LEU A 162 23.53 -21.97 1.76
N LYS A 163 23.21 -22.98 0.94
CA LYS A 163 24.13 -24.08 0.61
C LYS A 163 24.68 -23.87 -0.78
N LEU A 164 25.95 -23.52 -0.87
CA LEU A 164 26.65 -23.24 -2.13
C LEU A 164 27.68 -24.35 -2.39
N PRO A 165 27.49 -25.18 -3.43
CA PRO A 165 28.33 -26.37 -3.67
C PRO A 165 29.83 -26.09 -3.82
N ASN A 166 30.19 -24.90 -4.32
CA ASN A 166 31.56 -24.49 -4.61
C ASN A 166 32.04 -23.35 -3.69
N LEU A 167 31.44 -23.21 -2.50
CA LEU A 167 31.88 -22.20 -1.54
C LEU A 167 33.26 -22.60 -0.98
N PRO A 168 34.27 -21.71 -1.01
CA PRO A 168 35.54 -21.99 -0.36
C PRO A 168 35.34 -22.20 1.14
N ARG A 169 36.14 -23.08 1.74
CA ARG A 169 35.94 -23.52 3.13
C ARG A 169 36.06 -22.37 4.14
N ALA A 170 36.92 -21.40 3.87
CA ALA A 170 37.12 -20.22 4.70
C ALA A 170 35.89 -19.30 4.76
N PHE A 171 34.93 -19.48 3.85
CA PHE A 171 33.66 -18.74 3.83
C PHE A 171 32.51 -19.54 4.45
N ASP A 172 32.73 -20.79 4.87
CA ASP A 172 31.71 -21.56 5.57
C ASP A 172 31.39 -20.94 6.93
N GLY A 173 30.09 -20.78 7.23
CA GLY A 173 29.62 -20.10 8.43
C GLY A 173 29.67 -18.57 8.40
N ILE A 174 30.18 -17.95 7.33
CA ILE A 174 30.06 -16.50 7.13
C ILE A 174 28.59 -16.11 7.04
N THR A 175 28.26 -15.01 7.71
CA THR A 175 26.93 -14.42 7.70
C THR A 175 26.93 -13.17 6.84
N LEU A 176 25.92 -13.05 5.97
CA LEU A 176 25.63 -11.83 5.24
C LEU A 176 24.23 -11.37 5.58
N ALA A 177 24.04 -10.06 5.69
CA ALA A 177 22.72 -9.47 5.75
C ALA A 177 22.42 -8.77 4.41
N GLN A 178 21.20 -8.95 3.92
CA GLN A 178 20.72 -8.30 2.71
C GLN A 178 19.52 -7.42 3.06
N ILE A 179 19.58 -6.16 2.59
CA ILE A 179 18.53 -5.16 2.72
C ILE A 179 18.31 -4.52 1.34
N THR A 180 17.08 -4.07 1.08
CA THR A 180 16.64 -3.57 -0.24
C THR A 180 15.37 -2.75 -0.08
N ASP A 181 14.99 -1.98 -1.09
CA ASP A 181 13.67 -1.36 -1.22
C ASP A 181 13.29 -0.51 -0.01
N ILE A 182 14.26 0.25 0.51
CA ILE A 182 14.09 1.10 1.69
C ILE A 182 13.10 2.23 1.40
N HIS A 183 13.16 2.81 0.20
CA HIS A 183 12.30 3.92 -0.22
C HIS A 183 12.16 5.03 0.85
N SER A 184 13.29 5.60 1.27
CA SER A 184 13.39 6.42 2.48
C SER A 184 12.43 7.62 2.53
N GLY A 185 11.99 8.15 1.39
CA GLY A 185 10.99 9.22 1.31
C GLY A 185 9.58 8.83 1.77
N SER A 186 9.32 7.53 2.01
CA SER A 186 8.07 7.05 2.60
C SER A 186 8.13 7.01 4.13
N PHE A 187 9.31 7.19 4.72
CA PHE A 187 9.48 7.23 6.16
C PHE A 187 9.09 8.59 6.76
N TYR A 188 8.51 8.51 7.94
CA TYR A 188 8.06 9.62 8.78
C TYR A 188 8.48 9.43 10.26
N ASN A 189 9.09 8.31 10.63
CA ASN A 189 9.50 8.00 12.00
C ASN A 189 10.98 7.57 12.07
N LYS A 190 11.87 8.53 12.33
CA LYS A 190 13.32 8.29 12.44
C LYS A 190 13.68 7.29 13.55
N THR A 191 12.95 7.29 14.66
CA THR A 191 13.18 6.37 15.78
C THR A 191 12.94 4.93 15.35
N ALA A 192 11.89 4.70 14.57
CA ALA A 192 11.58 3.37 14.07
C ALA A 192 12.65 2.88 13.07
N VAL A 193 13.05 3.73 12.12
CA VAL A 193 14.14 3.43 11.16
C VAL A 193 15.44 3.09 11.90
N LYS A 194 15.78 3.86 12.95
CA LYS A 194 16.92 3.56 13.82
C LYS A 194 16.78 2.16 14.44
N GLY A 195 15.59 1.82 14.95
CA GLY A 195 15.31 0.48 15.48
C GLY A 195 15.58 -0.63 14.46
N GLY A 196 15.20 -0.44 13.20
CA GLY A 196 15.50 -1.39 12.11
C GLY A 196 17.00 -1.56 11.86
N VAL A 197 17.76 -0.46 11.84
CA VAL A 197 19.23 -0.52 11.73
C VAL A 197 19.85 -1.18 12.95
N ASP A 198 19.37 -0.89 14.16
CA ASP A 198 19.84 -1.52 15.39
C ASP A 198 19.58 -3.05 15.35
N MET A 199 18.41 -3.48 14.84
CA MET A 199 18.09 -4.90 14.63
C MET A 199 19.04 -5.57 13.65
N LEU A 200 19.31 -4.95 12.51
CA LEU A 200 20.28 -5.44 11.51
C LEU A 200 21.68 -5.60 12.13
N MET A 201 22.16 -4.58 12.84
CA MET A 201 23.49 -4.58 13.44
C MET A 201 23.62 -5.57 14.60
N ALA A 202 22.52 -5.89 15.29
CA ALA A 202 22.50 -6.90 16.34
C ALA A 202 22.75 -8.32 15.82
N GLU A 203 22.48 -8.60 14.54
CA GLU A 203 22.82 -9.88 13.89
C GLU A 203 24.32 -10.06 13.68
N LYS A 204 25.12 -8.98 13.81
CA LYS A 204 26.58 -8.97 13.61
C LYS A 204 27.01 -9.64 12.29
N PRO A 205 26.42 -9.24 11.14
CA PRO A 205 26.79 -9.84 9.87
C PRO A 205 28.26 -9.54 9.53
N ASP A 206 28.93 -10.48 8.86
CA ASP A 206 30.28 -10.28 8.34
C ASP A 206 30.27 -9.40 7.10
N LEU A 207 29.18 -9.44 6.32
CA LEU A 207 28.92 -8.68 5.10
C LEU A 207 27.53 -8.05 5.10
N VAL A 208 27.39 -6.85 4.55
CA VAL A 208 26.06 -6.29 4.24
C VAL A 208 25.94 -6.00 2.76
N PHE A 209 24.80 -6.40 2.18
CA PHE A 209 24.41 -6.06 0.82
C PHE A 209 23.17 -5.18 0.82
N PHE A 210 23.28 -3.99 0.22
CA PHE A 210 22.14 -3.14 -0.10
C PHE A 210 21.80 -3.27 -1.59
N THR A 211 20.69 -3.92 -1.92
CA THR A 211 20.40 -4.33 -3.31
C THR A 211 19.51 -3.38 -4.11
N GLY A 212 19.46 -2.10 -3.72
CA GLY A 212 18.81 -1.04 -4.49
C GLY A 212 17.56 -0.46 -3.83
N ASP A 213 17.03 0.58 -4.47
CA ASP A 213 15.82 1.32 -4.10
C ASP A 213 15.91 1.98 -2.73
N LEU A 214 16.92 2.84 -2.58
CA LEU A 214 17.14 3.62 -1.37
C LEU A 214 16.12 4.74 -1.23
N VAL A 215 15.69 5.34 -2.34
CA VAL A 215 14.70 6.43 -2.38
C VAL A 215 13.48 6.05 -3.23
N ASN A 216 12.43 6.85 -3.18
CA ASN A 216 11.25 6.70 -4.06
C ASN A 216 11.50 7.39 -5.39
N ASN A 217 12.03 8.62 -5.39
CA ASN A 217 12.19 9.38 -6.64
C ASN A 217 13.41 10.30 -6.66
N LEU A 218 13.78 10.89 -5.52
CA LEU A 218 14.84 11.91 -5.45
C LEU A 218 15.81 11.61 -4.32
N THR A 219 17.10 11.87 -4.55
CA THR A 219 18.16 11.71 -3.55
C THR A 219 17.92 12.57 -2.31
N SER A 220 17.22 13.70 -2.44
CA SER A 220 16.87 14.57 -1.31
C SER A 220 16.03 13.87 -0.23
N GLU A 221 15.35 12.78 -0.57
CA GLU A 221 14.59 11.93 0.37
C GLU A 221 15.48 11.21 1.40
N LEU A 222 16.78 11.09 1.13
CA LEU A 222 17.75 10.48 2.03
C LEU A 222 18.24 11.43 3.12
N LYS A 223 18.12 12.75 2.91
CA LYS A 223 18.72 13.80 3.75
C LYS A 223 18.47 13.60 5.25
N ASP A 224 17.28 13.13 5.60
CA ASP A 224 16.85 12.98 6.98
C ASP A 224 17.27 11.65 7.64
N TYR A 225 17.78 10.71 6.86
CA TYR A 225 18.06 9.32 7.26
C TYR A 225 19.50 8.88 7.01
N GLN A 226 20.28 9.65 6.24
CA GLN A 226 21.67 9.31 5.88
C GLN A 226 22.54 8.99 7.11
N ASP A 227 22.42 9.78 8.18
CA ASP A 227 23.16 9.54 9.43
C ASP A 227 22.80 8.21 10.09
N ILE A 228 21.56 7.76 9.95
CA ILE A 228 21.08 6.49 10.51
C ILE A 228 21.65 5.33 9.67
N PHE A 229 21.54 5.41 8.34
CA PHE A 229 22.05 4.37 7.45
C PHE A 229 23.57 4.28 7.43
N SER A 230 24.29 5.36 7.71
CA SER A 230 25.76 5.35 7.89
C SER A 230 26.23 4.45 9.04
N LYS A 231 25.33 4.02 9.93
CA LYS A 231 25.64 3.07 11.02
C LYS A 231 25.65 1.62 10.55
N VAL A 232 25.08 1.34 9.37
CA VAL A 232 25.17 0.02 8.74
C VAL A 232 26.62 -0.21 8.34
N SER A 233 27.23 -1.22 8.95
CA SER A 233 28.64 -1.56 8.76
C SER A 233 28.86 -3.05 8.95
N ALA A 234 29.92 -3.58 8.33
CA ALA A 234 30.29 -4.99 8.49
C ALA A 234 31.82 -5.13 8.35
N PRO A 235 32.46 -6.11 9.01
CA PRO A 235 33.91 -6.32 8.96
C PRO A 235 34.46 -6.53 7.55
N LEU A 236 33.73 -7.23 6.68
CA LEU A 236 34.11 -7.49 5.30
C LEU A 236 33.50 -6.48 4.32
N GLY A 237 32.83 -5.43 4.81
CA GLY A 237 32.33 -4.32 4.03
C GLY A 237 30.82 -4.31 3.80
N VAL A 238 30.35 -3.13 3.37
CA VAL A 238 28.97 -2.92 2.92
C VAL A 238 29.01 -2.66 1.41
N TYR A 239 28.40 -3.56 0.64
CA TYR A 239 28.34 -3.46 -0.81
C TYR A 239 26.93 -3.07 -1.23
N SER A 240 26.83 -2.24 -2.26
CA SER A 240 25.55 -1.74 -2.71
C SER A 240 25.44 -1.66 -4.23
N VAL A 241 24.22 -1.69 -4.74
CA VAL A 241 23.87 -1.36 -6.12
C VAL A 241 22.72 -0.36 -6.12
N LEU A 242 22.48 0.30 -7.26
CA LEU A 242 21.32 1.15 -7.45
C LEU A 242 20.12 0.31 -7.90
N GLY A 243 18.94 0.64 -7.37
CA GLY A 243 17.66 0.15 -7.88
C GLY A 243 17.06 1.08 -8.93
N ASN A 244 15.93 0.70 -9.52
CA ASN A 244 15.25 1.47 -10.56
C ASN A 244 14.78 2.85 -10.07
N HIS A 245 14.43 2.98 -8.79
CA HIS A 245 14.00 4.25 -8.21
C HIS A 245 15.16 5.24 -7.99
N ASP A 246 16.38 4.75 -7.81
CA ASP A 246 17.54 5.57 -7.46
C ASP A 246 18.05 6.45 -8.61
N TYR A 247 17.68 6.12 -9.86
CA TYR A 247 18.04 6.89 -11.07
C TYR A 247 17.21 8.17 -11.26
N GLY A 248 16.08 8.31 -10.54
CA GLY A 248 15.20 9.48 -10.61
C GLY A 248 14.29 9.55 -11.85
N ASP A 249 14.20 8.45 -12.62
CA ASP A 249 13.38 8.36 -13.84
C ASP A 249 11.90 8.65 -13.59
N TYR A 250 11.36 8.28 -12.43
CA TYR A 250 9.97 8.52 -12.05
C TYR A 250 9.67 10.01 -11.75
N HIS A 251 10.70 10.84 -11.57
CA HIS A 251 10.57 12.29 -11.41
C HIS A 251 10.92 13.05 -12.68
N PHE A 252 12.07 12.78 -13.28
CA PHE A 252 12.61 13.53 -14.40
C PHE A 252 12.20 12.97 -15.77
N GLY A 253 11.68 11.75 -15.83
CA GLY A 253 11.48 11.00 -17.06
C GLY A 253 12.75 10.26 -17.51
N LYS A 254 12.62 9.50 -18.60
CA LYS A 254 13.73 8.70 -19.16
C LYS A 254 14.81 9.56 -19.79
N GLU A 255 14.42 10.70 -20.37
CA GLU A 255 15.35 11.62 -21.01
C GLU A 255 16.34 12.23 -20.01
N THR A 256 17.58 12.44 -20.48
CA THR A 256 18.62 13.04 -19.67
C THR A 256 18.38 14.55 -19.52
N SER A 257 18.48 15.04 -18.28
CA SER A 257 18.49 16.48 -17.98
C SER A 257 19.62 16.81 -16.99
N PRO A 258 20.13 18.06 -16.95
CA PRO A 258 21.15 18.44 -15.98
C PRO A 258 20.75 18.16 -14.52
N ALA A 259 19.46 18.35 -14.19
CA ALA A 259 18.93 18.07 -12.86
C ALA A 259 18.94 16.57 -12.54
N LYS A 260 18.58 15.71 -13.50
CA LYS A 260 18.62 14.25 -13.35
C LYS A 260 20.05 13.74 -13.14
N VAL A 261 20.99 14.24 -13.95
CA VAL A 261 22.42 13.90 -13.82
C VAL A 261 22.94 14.30 -12.44
N LYS A 262 22.60 15.51 -11.97
CA LYS A 262 22.98 15.96 -10.63
C LYS A 262 22.37 15.06 -9.54
N ASN A 263 21.09 14.70 -9.65
CA ASN A 263 20.43 13.82 -8.69
C ASN A 263 21.13 12.46 -8.57
N LEU A 264 21.51 11.85 -9.70
CA LEU A 264 22.26 10.59 -9.72
C LEU A 264 23.67 10.74 -9.13
N GLN A 265 24.37 11.83 -9.43
CA GLN A 265 25.67 12.14 -8.82
C GLN A 265 25.56 12.28 -7.30
N ASP A 266 24.52 12.98 -6.82
CA ASP A 266 24.24 13.12 -5.39
C ASP A 266 23.94 11.74 -4.77
N MET A 267 23.27 10.83 -5.49
CA MET A 267 22.98 9.47 -5.02
C MET A 267 24.27 8.65 -4.85
N VAL A 268 25.12 8.64 -5.88
CA VAL A 268 26.44 7.98 -5.84
C VAL A 268 27.28 8.53 -4.69
N ALA A 269 27.31 9.85 -4.52
CA ALA A 269 28.00 10.50 -3.41
C ALA A 269 27.41 10.07 -2.05
N SER A 270 26.10 9.88 -1.97
CA SER A 270 25.43 9.50 -0.73
C SER A 270 25.81 8.10 -0.25
N HIS A 271 25.94 7.12 -1.14
CA HIS A 271 26.46 5.78 -0.79
C HIS A 271 27.87 5.89 -0.21
N LYS A 272 28.75 6.68 -0.85
CA LYS A 272 30.11 6.92 -0.36
C LYS A 272 30.13 7.60 1.01
N ILE A 273 29.28 8.60 1.24
CA ILE A 273 29.16 9.29 2.53
C ILE A 273 28.74 8.32 3.65
N MET A 274 27.85 7.37 3.35
CA MET A 274 27.42 6.33 4.29
C MET A 274 28.49 5.24 4.51
N GLY A 275 29.60 5.26 3.77
CA GLY A 275 30.66 4.25 3.84
C GLY A 275 30.35 2.98 3.06
N TRP A 276 29.41 3.02 2.11
CA TRP A 276 29.03 1.87 1.29
C TRP A 276 29.82 1.86 -0.03
N ASP A 277 30.29 0.68 -0.44
CA ASP A 277 30.95 0.46 -1.73
C ASP A 277 29.87 0.21 -2.79
N LEU A 278 29.61 1.24 -3.60
CA LEU A 278 28.64 1.17 -4.70
C LEU A 278 29.29 0.52 -5.92
N LEU A 279 28.68 -0.57 -6.40
CA LEU A 279 29.17 -1.37 -7.51
C LEU A 279 28.26 -1.20 -8.73
N MET A 280 28.66 -0.35 -9.69
CA MET A 280 27.91 -0.10 -10.92
C MET A 280 28.57 -0.84 -12.10
N ASN A 281 28.11 -2.06 -12.40
CA ASN A 281 28.75 -2.96 -13.36
C ASN A 281 30.23 -3.25 -12.99
N GLU A 282 30.47 -3.36 -11.69
CA GLU A 282 31.78 -3.57 -11.10
C GLU A 282 31.81 -4.85 -10.26
N HIS A 283 33.01 -5.29 -9.90
CA HIS A 283 33.19 -6.39 -8.97
C HIS A 283 34.26 -6.10 -7.92
N ARG A 284 34.24 -6.87 -6.84
CA ARG A 284 35.24 -6.89 -5.77
C ARG A 284 35.62 -8.33 -5.47
N ARG A 285 36.85 -8.52 -5.02
CA ARG A 285 37.31 -9.82 -4.50
C ARG A 285 37.44 -9.71 -2.99
N ILE A 286 36.69 -10.53 -2.28
CA ILE A 286 36.76 -10.63 -0.82
C ILE A 286 37.68 -11.80 -0.50
N LYS A 287 38.64 -11.58 0.39
CA LYS A 287 39.62 -12.59 0.80
C LYS A 287 39.43 -12.93 2.27
N VAL A 288 39.25 -14.22 2.57
CA VAL A 288 39.15 -14.76 3.93
C VAL A 288 39.98 -16.02 4.00
N GLY A 289 40.87 -16.12 5.00
CA GLY A 289 41.66 -17.33 5.22
C GLY A 289 42.56 -17.77 4.05
N GLY A 290 42.93 -16.84 3.15
CA GLY A 290 43.72 -17.13 1.94
C GLY A 290 42.90 -17.60 0.74
N GLU A 291 41.58 -17.81 0.90
CA GLU A 291 40.65 -18.08 -0.19
C GLU A 291 39.92 -16.79 -0.60
N GLU A 292 39.30 -16.78 -1.79
CA GLU A 292 38.59 -15.60 -2.30
C GLU A 292 37.24 -15.93 -2.94
N ILE A 293 36.30 -15.00 -2.82
CA ILE A 293 35.06 -14.97 -3.59
C ILE A 293 34.94 -13.65 -4.35
N GLY A 294 34.21 -13.69 -5.47
CA GLY A 294 33.82 -12.49 -6.21
C GLY A 294 32.46 -11.97 -5.75
N VAL A 295 32.38 -10.66 -5.51
CA VAL A 295 31.12 -9.92 -5.40
C VAL A 295 30.95 -9.12 -6.69
N LEU A 296 29.82 -9.30 -7.37
CA LEU A 296 29.51 -8.62 -8.62
C LEU A 296 28.30 -7.72 -8.40
N GLY A 297 28.45 -6.43 -8.66
CA GLY A 297 27.36 -5.47 -8.71
C GLY A 297 26.99 -5.17 -10.15
N ILE A 298 25.74 -5.44 -10.50
CA ILE A 298 25.19 -5.19 -11.82
C ILE A 298 24.22 -4.04 -11.68
N GLU A 299 24.28 -3.07 -12.60
CA GLU A 299 23.29 -2.01 -12.65
C GLU A 299 21.90 -2.55 -12.98
N ASN A 300 20.89 -1.69 -12.90
CA ASN A 300 19.52 -2.08 -13.16
C ASN A 300 19.33 -2.61 -14.60
N TRP A 301 19.28 -3.94 -14.72
CA TRP A 301 18.94 -4.68 -15.94
C TRP A 301 17.44 -5.05 -15.96
N GLY A 302 16.65 -4.63 -14.97
CA GLY A 302 15.22 -4.91 -14.89
C GLY A 302 14.38 -3.93 -15.73
N MET A 303 13.26 -4.41 -16.28
CA MET A 303 12.15 -3.54 -16.75
C MET A 303 11.25 -3.07 -15.58
N GLY A 304 11.74 -3.16 -14.34
CA GLY A 304 11.02 -2.78 -13.12
C GLY A 304 10.99 -1.27 -12.93
#